data_AF-A0A945HBY0-F1
#
_entry.id   AF-A0A945HBY0-F1
#
_cell.length_a   1.000
_cell.length_b   1.000
_cell.length_c   1.000
_cell.angle_alpha   90.00
_cell.angle_beta   90.00
_cell.angle_gamma   90.00
#
_symmetry.space_group_name_H-M   'P 1'
#
loop_
_entity.id
_entity.type
_entity.pdbx_description
1 polymer ?
#
loop_
_entity_poly.entity_id
_entity_poly.type
_entity_poly.pdbx_seq_one_letter_code
_entity_poly.pdbx_strand_id
1 'polypeptide(L)'
;MTNAQEYAAGTDPHDADSGLMLEVTRLTNGMLRVSFEGVQGRSYSLQASLALDQEWQPLTTFFPETSGKVSRTISPRVSLERFFKLVTPANP
;
A
#
# COMPACT_ATOMS: atom_id res chain seq x y z
N MET A 1 -18.88 -10.26 12.30
CA MET A 1 -17.58 -10.03 11.64
C MET A 1 -17.40 -11.20 10.70
N THR A 2 -17.72 -11.01 9.44
CA THR A 2 -17.86 -12.11 8.46
C THR A 2 -16.72 -12.05 7.47
N ASN A 3 -16.02 -13.18 7.31
CA ASN A 3 -14.89 -13.50 6.42
C ASN A 3 -15.05 -13.10 4.93
N ALA A 4 -16.11 -12.37 4.55
CA ALA A 4 -16.38 -11.96 3.17
C ALA A 4 -15.51 -10.78 2.71
N GLN A 5 -14.95 -9.98 3.64
CA GLN A 5 -14.03 -8.88 3.28
C GLN A 5 -12.60 -9.37 3.00
N GLU A 6 -12.22 -10.56 3.47
CA GLU A 6 -10.89 -11.14 3.22
C GLU A 6 -10.77 -11.74 1.81
N TYR A 7 -11.89 -12.12 1.18
CA TYR A 7 -11.87 -12.65 -0.19
C TYR A 7 -11.62 -11.57 -1.26
N ALA A 8 -11.94 -10.30 -0.99
CA ALA A 8 -11.82 -9.21 -1.96
C ALA A 8 -10.36 -8.77 -2.21
N ALA A 9 -9.44 -9.09 -1.28
CA ALA A 9 -8.01 -8.84 -1.43
C ALA A 9 -7.25 -10.04 -2.04
N GLY A 10 -7.93 -11.18 -2.26
CA GLY A 10 -7.34 -12.44 -2.73
C GLY A 10 -6.05 -12.81 -2.01
N THR A 11 -6.03 -12.63 -0.70
CA THR A 11 -5.04 -13.17 0.21
C THR A 11 -5.58 -14.51 0.70
N ASP A 12 -4.87 -15.60 0.46
CA ASP A 12 -5.25 -16.92 0.99
C ASP A 12 -5.07 -16.90 2.52
N PRO A 13 -6.12 -17.13 3.33
CA PRO A 13 -6.01 -17.13 4.79
C PRO A 13 -5.16 -18.28 5.35
N HIS A 14 -4.72 -19.23 4.51
CA HIS A 14 -3.81 -20.32 4.90
C HIS A 14 -2.36 -20.11 4.44
N ASP A 15 -2.05 -19.04 3.71
CA ASP A 15 -0.69 -18.73 3.25
C ASP A 15 -0.27 -17.35 3.76
N ALA A 16 0.57 -17.34 4.80
CA ALA A 16 1.05 -16.11 5.44
C ALA A 16 1.97 -15.26 4.52
N ASP A 17 2.39 -15.79 3.38
CA ASP A 17 3.21 -15.12 2.37
C ASP A 17 2.35 -14.40 1.30
N SER A 18 1.07 -14.80 1.16
CA SER A 18 0.09 -14.16 0.27
C SER A 18 -0.44 -12.81 0.78
N GLY A 19 0.02 -12.31 1.93
CA GLY A 19 -0.42 -11.05 2.51
C GLY A 19 0.07 -9.82 1.76
N LEU A 20 -0.75 -8.77 1.66
CA LEU A 20 -0.33 -7.49 1.09
C LEU A 20 0.72 -6.81 2.00
N MET A 21 2.00 -7.01 1.68
CA MET A 21 3.12 -6.43 2.43
C MET A 21 3.61 -5.14 1.78
N LEU A 22 3.55 -4.04 2.52
CA LEU A 22 4.13 -2.75 2.12
C LEU A 22 5.53 -2.60 2.72
N GLU A 23 6.54 -2.57 1.85
CA GLU A 23 7.90 -2.17 2.19
C GLU A 23 8.06 -0.66 2.04
N VAL A 24 8.63 0.01 3.05
CA VAL A 24 8.94 1.45 3.01
C VAL A 24 10.39 1.68 3.41
N THR A 25 11.20 2.15 2.47
CA THR A 25 12.63 2.41 2.68
C THR A 25 12.92 3.90 2.53
N ARG A 26 13.54 4.52 3.54
CA ARG A 26 14.02 5.90 3.45
C ARG A 26 15.34 5.94 2.67
N LEU A 27 15.38 6.75 1.62
CA LEU A 27 16.55 6.96 0.78
C LEU A 27 17.42 8.09 1.34
N THR A 28 18.71 8.07 1.01
CA THR A 28 19.71 9.06 1.47
C THR A 28 19.42 10.49 1.03
N ASN A 29 18.68 10.67 -0.06
CA ASN A 29 18.24 11.96 -0.58
C ASN A 29 16.94 12.48 0.10
N GLY A 30 16.50 11.84 1.19
CA GLY A 30 15.29 12.21 1.91
C GLY A 30 13.99 11.76 1.24
N MET A 31 14.03 11.02 0.13
CA MET A 31 12.85 10.41 -0.48
C MET A 31 12.48 9.08 0.19
N LEU A 32 11.27 8.60 -0.04
CA LEU A 32 10.84 7.25 0.37
C LEU A 32 10.67 6.38 -0.86
N ARG A 33 11.16 5.14 -0.80
CA ARG A 33 10.82 4.08 -1.74
C ARG A 33 9.77 3.19 -1.11
N VAL A 34 8.62 3.09 -1.76
CA VAL A 34 7.56 2.15 -1.40
C VAL A 34 7.60 0.97 -2.36
N SER A 35 7.41 -0.24 -1.86
CA SER A 35 7.37 -1.45 -2.68
C SER A 35 6.41 -2.49 -2.13
N PHE A 36 5.79 -3.26 -3.01
CA PHE A 36 4.87 -4.36 -2.66
C PHE A 36 4.70 -5.30 -3.85
N GLU A 37 4.21 -6.52 -3.60
CA GLU A 37 3.81 -7.45 -4.66
C GLU A 37 2.44 -7.07 -5.21
N GLY A 38 2.41 -6.59 -6.45
CA GLY A 38 1.20 -6.21 -7.17
C GLY A 38 0.65 -7.37 -7.99
N VAL A 39 -0.66 -7.38 -8.18
CA VAL A 39 -1.36 -8.34 -9.07
C VAL A 39 -1.96 -7.57 -10.23
N GLN A 40 -1.77 -8.07 -11.46
CA GLN A 40 -2.33 -7.50 -12.67
C GLN A 40 -3.85 -7.29 -12.55
N GLY A 41 -4.33 -6.13 -13.00
CA GLY A 41 -5.76 -5.81 -13.02
C GLY A 41 -6.36 -5.45 -11.65
N ARG A 42 -5.56 -5.44 -10.59
CA ARG A 42 -5.98 -4.90 -9.28
C ARG A 42 -5.57 -3.44 -9.12
N SER A 43 -6.31 -2.72 -8.28
CA SER A 43 -5.98 -1.36 -7.88
C SER A 43 -5.50 -1.33 -6.44
N TYR A 44 -4.51 -0.49 -6.17
CA TYR A 44 -3.95 -0.31 -4.83
C TYR A 44 -3.87 1.19 -4.53
N SER A 45 -4.28 1.60 -3.35
CA SER A 45 -4.11 2.99 -2.89
C SER A 45 -3.12 3.02 -1.74
N LEU A 46 -2.05 3.79 -1.90
CA LEU A 46 -1.16 4.15 -0.81
C LEU A 46 -1.77 5.35 -0.09
N GLN A 47 -2.05 5.18 1.19
CA GLN A 47 -2.57 6.20 2.07
C GLN A 47 -1.53 6.53 3.13
N ALA A 48 -1.62 7.75 3.66
CA ALA A 48 -0.83 8.15 4.81
C ALA A 48 -1.65 8.94 5.81
N SER A 49 -1.26 8.81 7.07
CA SER A 49 -1.80 9.60 8.17
C SER A 49 -0.68 10.08 9.09
N LEU A 50 -0.91 11.17 9.82
CA LEU A 50 0.04 11.69 10.81
C LEU A 50 -0.05 10.92 12.13
N ALA A 51 -1.18 10.26 12.39
CA ALA A 51 -1.41 9.42 13.58
C ALA A 51 -2.31 8.23 13.24
N LEU A 52 -2.26 7.17 14.05
CA LEU A 52 -3.05 5.95 13.81
C LEU A 52 -4.57 6.16 14.02
N ASP A 53 -4.94 7.17 14.81
CA ASP A 53 -6.32 7.55 15.16
C ASP A 53 -6.88 8.67 14.27
N GLN A 54 -6.12 9.13 13.27
CA GLN A 54 -6.55 10.15 12.32
C GLN A 54 -7.03 9.56 11.00
N GLU A 55 -7.73 10.39 10.22
CA GLU A 55 -8.15 10.04 8.87
C GLU A 55 -6.92 9.73 7.98
N TRP A 56 -7.05 8.69 7.16
CA TRP A 56 -6.02 8.27 6.22
C TRP A 56 -6.25 8.97 4.88
N GLN A 57 -5.28 9.79 4.46
CA GLN A 57 -5.39 10.53 3.20
C GLN A 57 -4.74 9.77 2.06
N PRO A 58 -5.37 9.71 0.86
CA PRO A 58 -4.76 9.07 -0.30
C PRO A 58 -3.53 9.87 -0.77
N LEU A 59 -2.40 9.17 -0.94
CA LEU A 59 -1.19 9.73 -1.52
C LEU A 59 -1.10 9.44 -3.01
N THR A 60 -1.32 8.17 -3.39
CA THR A 60 -1.27 7.78 -4.79
C THR A 60 -1.90 6.40 -5.02
N THR A 61 -2.29 6.15 -6.26
CA THR A 61 -2.89 4.90 -6.70
C THR A 61 -1.97 4.16 -7.68
N PHE A 62 -1.98 2.85 -7.61
CA PHE A 62 -1.23 1.95 -8.48
C PHE A 62 -2.19 1.02 -9.21
N PHE A 63 -1.89 0.81 -10.50
CA PHE A 63 -2.58 -0.13 -11.38
C PHE A 63 -1.51 -0.99 -12.04
N PRO A 64 -1.10 -2.12 -11.42
CA PRO A 64 -0.09 -2.98 -12.00
C PRO A 64 -0.57 -3.54 -13.34
N GLU A 65 0.19 -3.27 -14.40
CA GLU A 65 -0.09 -3.83 -15.74
C GLU A 65 0.34 -5.29 -15.84
N THR A 66 1.23 -5.74 -14.95
CA THR A 66 1.67 -7.14 -14.79
C THR A 66 1.75 -7.47 -13.30
N SER A 67 1.63 -8.75 -12.95
CA SER A 67 1.85 -9.21 -11.57
C SER A 67 3.34 -9.22 -11.24
N GLY A 68 3.68 -8.87 -10.00
CA GLY A 68 5.04 -8.82 -9.47
C GLY A 68 5.34 -7.54 -8.71
N LYS A 69 6.62 -7.33 -8.38
CA LYS A 69 7.06 -6.21 -7.57
C LYS A 69 6.74 -4.85 -8.19
N VAL A 70 5.89 -4.08 -7.51
CA VAL A 70 5.64 -2.66 -7.78
C VAL A 70 6.57 -1.86 -6.89
N SER A 71 7.31 -0.91 -7.46
CA SER A 71 8.18 -0.01 -6.70
C SER A 71 8.06 1.42 -7.19
N ARG A 72 7.90 2.36 -6.24
CA ARG A 72 7.82 3.79 -6.56
C ARG A 72 8.57 4.62 -5.55
N THR A 73 9.28 5.62 -6.05
CA THR A 73 9.93 6.63 -5.19
C THR A 73 9.00 7.83 -5.06
N ILE A 74 8.64 8.17 -3.83
CA ILE A 74 7.82 9.33 -3.50
C ILE A 74 8.66 10.33 -2.70
N SER A 75 8.53 11.61 -3.05
CA SER A 75 9.04 12.67 -2.18
C SER A 75 8.11 12.76 -0.97
N PRO A 76 8.62 12.79 0.28
CA PRO A 76 7.82 13.21 1.42
C PRO A 76 7.63 14.71 1.32
N ARG A 77 6.88 15.18 0.32
CA ARG A 77 6.43 16.57 0.30
C ARG A 77 5.47 16.66 1.49
N VAL A 78 5.89 17.44 2.49
CA VAL A 78 5.12 18.09 3.56
C VAL A 78 4.90 17.49 4.97
N SER A 79 5.35 16.29 5.37
CA SER A 79 5.41 15.99 6.83
C SER A 79 6.40 14.90 7.23
N LEU A 80 7.14 15.14 8.32
CA LEU A 80 8.29 14.34 8.74
C LEU A 80 7.97 13.03 9.46
N GLU A 81 6.74 12.79 9.89
CA GLU A 81 6.33 11.54 10.55
C GLU A 81 4.94 11.16 10.04
N ARG A 82 4.84 10.07 9.28
CA ARG A 82 3.58 9.57 8.73
C ARG A 82 3.56 8.05 8.82
N PHE A 83 2.41 7.52 9.22
CA PHE A 83 2.07 6.12 9.07
C PHE A 83 1.65 5.89 7.61
N PHE A 84 2.02 4.75 7.06
CA PHE A 84 1.68 4.36 5.70
C PHE A 84 0.83 3.10 5.71
N LYS A 85 -0.15 3.06 4.83
CA LYS A 85 -1.02 1.90 4.63
C LYS A 85 -1.24 1.71 3.15
N LEU A 86 -1.19 0.47 2.70
CA LEU A 86 -1.61 0.08 1.36
C LEU A 86 -2.97 -0.60 1.47
N VAL A 87 -3.93 -0.15 0.66
CA VAL A 87 -5.28 -0.74 0.60
C VAL A 87 -5.60 -1.24 -0.80
N THR A 88 -6.36 -2.33 -0.89
CA THR A 88 -6.91 -2.87 -2.12
C THR A 88 -8.37 -3.31 -1.88
N PRO A 89 -9.32 -3.08 -2.81
CA PRO A 89 -9.17 -2.23 -4.00
C PRO A 89 -8.89 -0.77 -3.59
N ALA A 90 -8.33 0.02 -4.51
CA ALA A 90 -8.22 1.45 -4.28
C ALA A 90 -9.63 2.04 -4.09
N ASN A 91 -9.86 2.72 -2.96
CA ASN A 91 -11.12 3.45 -2.76
C ASN A 91 -11.23 4.58 -3.83
N PRO A 92 -12.40 4.74 -4.46
CA PRO A 92 -12.65 5.81 -5.42
C PRO A 92 -12.65 7.20 -4.77
#